data_AF-A0A936DF01-F1
#
_entry.id   AF-A0A936DF01-F1
#
_cell.length_a   1.000
_cell.length_b   1.000
_cell.length_c   1.000
_cell.angle_alpha   90.00
_cell.angle_beta   90.00
_cell.angle_gamma   90.00
#
_symmetry.space_group_name_H-M   'P 1'
#
loop_
_entity.id
_entity.type
_entity.pdbx_description
1 polymer ?
#
loop_
_entity_poly.entity_id
_entity_poly.type
_entity_poly.pdbx_seq_one_letter_code
_entity_poly.pdbx_strand_id
1 'polypeptide(L)'
;MKANELDEQQRSVCERYSAAFEPVQSHLKVGIARNVREGVLPINGLRHPPKGDTTGWYIWAGEVMGDASDFFLPLHVEHLHEWCPEAVRFLGLPPGWRFLIGDDYEDVWQDPSLLDV
;
A
#
# COMPACT_ATOMS: atom_id res chain seq x y z
N MET A 1 15.25 9.90 0.17
CA MET A 1 15.17 9.85 -1.31
C MET A 1 14.62 11.17 -1.82
N LYS A 2 14.96 11.58 -3.04
CA LYS A 2 14.36 12.78 -3.65
C LYS A 2 12.97 12.41 -4.18
N ALA A 3 11.96 13.29 -4.05
CA ALA A 3 10.59 13.01 -4.48
C ALA A 3 10.48 12.50 -5.93
N ASN A 4 11.34 12.98 -6.83
CA ASN A 4 11.38 12.58 -8.24
C ASN A 4 11.75 11.09 -8.45
N GLU A 5 12.60 10.53 -7.59
CA GLU A 5 13.03 9.12 -7.67
C GLU A 5 11.92 8.16 -7.24
N LEU A 6 11.10 8.57 -6.27
CA LEU A 6 9.98 7.77 -5.80
C LEU A 6 8.84 7.73 -6.82
N ASP A 7 8.53 8.87 -7.45
CA ASP A 7 7.54 8.93 -8.52
C ASP A 7 7.93 8.03 -9.70
N GLU A 8 9.21 8.01 -10.07
CA GLU A 8 9.74 7.13 -11.12
C GLU A 8 9.58 5.64 -10.75
N GLN A 9 9.86 5.26 -9.50
CA GLN A 9 9.66 3.89 -9.01
C GLN A 9 8.19 3.48 -9.05
N GLN A 10 7.28 4.34 -8.59
CA GLN A 10 5.85 4.04 -8.60
C GLN A 10 5.29 3.92 -10.02
N ARG A 11 5.73 4.79 -10.94
CA ARG A 11 5.37 4.69 -12.36
C ARG A 11 5.88 3.40 -12.98
N SER A 12 7.11 3.01 -12.67
CA SER A 12 7.68 1.75 -13.16
C SER A 12 6.89 0.53 -12.69
N VAL A 13 6.43 0.51 -11.43
CA VAL A 13 5.51 -0.54 -10.94
C VAL A 13 4.21 -0.53 -11.74
N CYS A 14 3.56 0.63 -11.91
CA CYS A 14 2.32 0.72 -12.69
C CYS A 14 2.50 0.20 -14.12
N GLU A 15 3.58 0.61 -14.80
CA GLU A 15 3.90 0.18 -16.17
C GLU A 15 4.12 -1.34 -16.26
N ARG A 16 4.85 -1.94 -15.31
CA ARG A 16 5.10 -3.39 -15.26
C ARG A 16 3.80 -4.19 -15.26
N TYR A 17 2.75 -3.67 -14.62
CA TYR A 17 1.45 -4.33 -14.50
C TYR A 17 0.38 -3.73 -15.42
N SER A 18 0.75 -2.85 -16.36
CA SER A 18 -0.21 -2.15 -17.25
C SER A 18 -1.33 -1.42 -16.49
N ALA A 19 -1.01 -0.90 -15.30
CA ALA A 19 -1.89 -0.13 -14.46
C ALA A 19 -1.83 1.37 -14.83
N ALA A 20 -2.95 2.08 -14.64
CA ALA A 20 -2.90 3.54 -14.61
C ALA A 20 -2.07 4.01 -13.40
N PHE A 21 -1.33 5.10 -13.55
CA PHE A 21 -0.64 5.72 -12.43
C PHE A 21 -1.57 6.70 -11.71
N GLU A 22 -1.92 6.42 -10.46
CA GLU A 22 -2.77 7.25 -9.61
C GLU A 22 -2.02 7.62 -8.30
N PRO A 23 -1.28 8.74 -8.29
CA PRO A 23 -0.44 9.12 -7.16
C PRO A 23 -1.29 9.48 -5.93
N VAL A 24 -0.68 9.32 -4.76
CA VAL A 24 -1.27 9.75 -3.48
C VAL A 24 -0.54 10.97 -2.92
N GLN A 25 -1.27 11.85 -2.24
CA GLN A 25 -0.68 13.02 -1.60
C GLN A 25 -0.06 12.65 -0.24
N SER A 26 1.08 13.25 0.09
CA SER A 26 1.87 12.90 1.29
C SER A 26 1.15 13.11 2.63
N HIS A 27 0.21 14.05 2.67
CA HIS A 27 -0.59 14.38 3.86
C HIS A 27 -1.85 13.52 4.02
N LEU A 28 -2.17 12.65 3.06
CA LEU A 28 -3.25 11.68 3.20
C LEU A 28 -2.79 10.47 4.00
N LYS A 29 -3.75 9.69 4.50
CA LYS A 29 -3.48 8.57 5.42
C LYS A 29 -3.63 7.22 4.74
N VAL A 30 -2.71 6.31 5.01
CA VAL A 30 -2.88 4.87 4.83
C VAL A 30 -3.43 4.26 6.13
N GLY A 31 -4.20 3.18 6.03
CA GLY A 31 -4.42 2.26 7.14
C GLY A 31 -3.22 1.31 7.26
N ILE A 32 -2.57 1.26 8.42
CA ILE A 32 -1.41 0.40 8.62
C ILE A 32 -1.53 -0.39 9.93
N ALA A 33 -1.27 -1.69 9.88
CA ALA A 33 -1.19 -2.53 11.08
C ALA A 33 0.19 -2.38 11.74
N ARG A 34 0.26 -2.44 13.08
CA ARG A 34 1.54 -2.30 13.81
C ARG A 34 2.55 -3.39 13.49
N ASN A 35 2.07 -4.59 13.15
CA ASN A 35 2.89 -5.76 12.92
C ASN A 35 3.82 -5.65 11.69
N VAL A 36 3.59 -4.67 10.79
CA VAL A 36 4.55 -4.36 9.71
C VAL A 36 5.93 -3.99 10.22
N ARG A 37 6.04 -3.51 11.46
CA ARG A 37 7.31 -3.14 12.10
C ARG A 37 7.99 -4.28 12.83
N GLU A 38 7.34 -5.44 12.91
CA GLU A 38 7.82 -6.60 13.66
C GLU A 38 8.70 -7.53 12.81
N GLY A 39 8.91 -7.20 11.53
CA GLY A 39 9.65 -8.04 10.59
C GLY A 39 8.88 -9.28 10.15
N VAL A 40 7.56 -9.29 10.36
CA VAL A 40 6.68 -10.38 9.92
C VAL A 40 6.45 -10.27 8.42
N LEU A 41 6.48 -11.41 7.73
CA LEU A 41 6.15 -11.54 6.32
C LEU A 41 4.95 -12.49 6.13
N PRO A 42 4.21 -12.38 5.01
CA PRO A 42 4.38 -11.37 3.97
C PRO A 42 3.84 -9.99 4.36
N ILE A 43 4.32 -8.92 3.72
CA ILE A 43 3.69 -7.59 3.76
C ILE A 43 2.62 -7.55 2.67
N ASN A 44 1.39 -7.31 3.06
CA ASN A 44 0.26 -7.22 2.15
C ASN A 44 -0.20 -5.77 2.03
N GLY A 45 -0.72 -5.42 0.86
CA GLY A 45 -1.45 -4.19 0.64
C GLY A 45 -2.65 -4.38 -0.25
N LEU A 46 -3.70 -3.61 0.01
CA LEU A 46 -4.86 -3.47 -0.88
C LEU A 46 -5.29 -2.01 -0.95
N ARG A 47 -5.85 -1.57 -2.07
CA ARG A 47 -6.36 -0.21 -2.25
C ARG A 47 -7.85 -0.21 -2.57
N HIS A 48 -8.65 0.26 -1.64
CA HIS A 48 -10.04 0.65 -1.86
C HIS A 48 -10.13 2.05 -2.48
N PRO A 49 -11.30 2.47 -2.99
CA PRO A 49 -11.55 3.87 -3.32
C PRO A 49 -11.24 4.79 -2.13
N PRO A 50 -10.48 5.89 -2.33
CA PRO A 50 -10.16 6.82 -1.25
C PRO A 50 -11.43 7.49 -0.71
N LYS A 51 -11.48 7.74 0.60
CA LYS A 51 -12.59 8.43 1.27
C LYS A 51 -12.06 9.46 2.27
N GLY A 52 -12.55 10.70 2.17
CA GLY A 52 -12.14 11.79 3.06
C GLY A 52 -10.65 12.09 2.92
N ASP A 53 -9.90 11.90 4.01
CA ASP A 53 -8.46 12.16 4.11
C ASP A 53 -7.60 10.89 4.03
N THR A 54 -8.17 9.80 3.50
CA THR A 54 -7.48 8.51 3.32
C THR A 54 -7.12 8.27 1.85
N THR A 55 -6.07 7.49 1.62
CA THR A 55 -5.65 7.04 0.29
C THR A 55 -6.41 5.81 -0.20
N GLY A 56 -7.13 5.14 0.70
CA GLY A 56 -7.74 3.83 0.47
C GLY A 56 -6.78 2.65 0.63
N TRP A 57 -5.48 2.88 0.84
CA TRP A 57 -4.51 1.82 1.12
C TRP A 57 -4.67 1.26 2.54
N TYR A 58 -4.69 -0.06 2.63
CA TYR A 58 -4.55 -0.82 3.88
C TYR A 58 -3.33 -1.74 3.76
N ILE A 59 -2.43 -1.69 4.74
CA ILE A 59 -1.14 -2.41 4.74
C ILE A 59 -0.98 -3.18 6.05
N TRP A 60 -0.65 -4.47 5.98
CA TRP A 60 -0.43 -5.32 7.16
C TRP A 60 0.61 -6.39 6.89
N ALA A 61 1.16 -6.98 7.95
CA ALA A 61 2.07 -8.11 7.85
C ALA A 61 1.40 -9.43 8.27
N GLY A 62 1.90 -10.54 7.73
CA GLY A 62 1.42 -11.90 8.00
C GLY A 62 0.30 -12.35 7.07
N GLU A 63 0.01 -13.65 7.09
CA GLU A 63 -0.96 -14.27 6.18
C GLU A 63 -2.41 -13.86 6.48
N VAL A 64 -2.70 -13.51 7.73
CA VAL A 64 -4.05 -13.22 8.21
C VAL A 64 -4.18 -11.74 8.53
N MET A 65 -5.13 -11.07 7.88
CA MET A 65 -5.57 -9.73 8.25
C MET A 65 -6.37 -9.80 9.56
N GLY A 66 -6.03 -8.95 10.53
CA GLY A 66 -6.79 -8.86 11.77
C GLY A 66 -8.19 -8.29 11.55
N ASP A 67 -9.14 -8.74 12.36
CA ASP A 67 -10.56 -8.36 12.32
C ASP A 67 -10.97 -7.35 13.39
N ALA A 68 -10.04 -7.02 14.31
CA ALA A 68 -10.26 -6.01 15.34
C ALA A 68 -10.49 -4.62 14.72
N SER A 69 -11.43 -3.87 15.27
CA SER A 69 -11.79 -2.53 14.75
C SER A 69 -10.66 -1.50 14.85
N ASP A 70 -9.67 -1.76 15.70
CA ASP A 70 -8.47 -0.97 15.91
C ASP A 70 -7.21 -1.60 15.28
N PHE A 71 -7.37 -2.63 14.45
CA PHE A 71 -6.26 -3.33 13.80
C PHE A 71 -5.43 -2.39 12.90
N PHE A 72 -6.10 -1.52 12.16
CA PHE A 72 -5.45 -0.51 11.32
C PHE A 72 -5.38 0.84 12.02
N LEU A 73 -4.19 1.43 12.00
CA LEU A 73 -3.93 2.78 12.47
C LEU A 73 -3.79 3.74 11.29
N PRO A 74 -4.24 5.00 11.42
CA PRO A 74 -3.97 6.01 10.42
C PRO A 74 -2.48 6.41 10.45
N LEU A 75 -1.81 6.37 9.30
CA LEU A 75 -0.44 6.85 9.14
C LEU A 75 -0.37 7.76 7.91
N HIS A 76 0.14 8.98 8.05
CA HIS A 76 0.38 9.83 6.89
C HIS A 76 1.38 9.18 5.94
N VAL A 77 1.15 9.31 4.64
CA VAL A 77 2.02 8.75 3.59
C VAL A 77 3.47 9.19 3.76
N GLU A 78 3.72 10.42 4.20
CA GLU A 78 5.09 10.93 4.45
C GLU A 78 5.88 10.10 5.48
N HIS A 79 5.20 9.45 6.42
CA HIS A 79 5.82 8.60 7.45
C HIS A 79 5.89 7.12 7.04
N LEU A 80 5.26 6.71 5.93
CA LEU A 80 5.22 5.30 5.52
C LEU A 80 6.62 4.74 5.26
N HIS A 81 7.52 5.55 4.70
CA HIS A 81 8.90 5.14 4.45
C HIS A 81 9.64 4.73 5.74
N GLU A 82 9.30 5.31 6.88
CA GLU A 82 9.90 4.96 8.18
C GLU A 82 9.33 3.67 8.77
N TRP A 83 8.13 3.26 8.35
CA TRP A 83 7.42 2.08 8.85
C TRP A 83 7.61 0.86 7.95
N CYS A 84 7.50 1.07 6.65
CA CYS A 84 7.45 0.03 5.65
C CYS A 84 7.95 0.60 4.30
N PRO A 85 9.28 0.85 4.17
CA PRO A 85 9.86 1.48 2.97
C PRO A 85 9.55 0.70 1.69
N GLU A 86 9.42 -0.62 1.79
CA GLU A 86 9.13 -1.50 0.65
C GLU A 86 7.74 -1.27 0.05
N ALA A 87 6.76 -0.82 0.85
CA ALA A 87 5.40 -0.59 0.37
C ALA A 87 5.27 0.69 -0.47
N VAL A 88 6.21 1.65 -0.32
CA VAL A 88 6.07 3.00 -0.89
C VAL A 88 6.04 2.97 -2.42
N ARG A 89 6.73 2.01 -3.06
CA ARG A 89 6.75 1.84 -4.52
C ARG A 89 5.39 1.44 -5.12
N PHE A 90 4.47 0.92 -4.30
CA PHE A 90 3.16 0.47 -4.79
C PHE A 90 2.07 1.54 -4.69
N LEU A 91 2.33 2.67 -4.01
CA LEU A 91 1.27 3.64 -3.72
C LEU A 91 0.66 4.29 -4.97
N GLY A 92 1.35 4.23 -6.11
CA GLY A 92 0.83 4.71 -7.40
C GLY A 92 -0.20 3.79 -8.06
N LEU A 93 -0.35 2.53 -7.63
CA LEU A 93 -1.36 1.62 -8.17
C LEU A 93 -2.76 2.10 -7.80
N PRO A 94 -3.74 2.11 -8.73
CA PRO A 94 -5.06 2.69 -8.50
C PRO A 94 -5.91 1.80 -7.58
N PRO A 95 -7.09 2.27 -7.12
CA PRO A 95 -8.04 1.42 -6.41
C PRO A 95 -8.36 0.14 -7.20
N GLY A 96 -8.63 -0.96 -6.49
CA GLY A 96 -8.80 -2.27 -7.12
C GLY A 96 -7.51 -3.05 -7.29
N TRP A 97 -6.44 -2.70 -6.58
CA TRP A 97 -5.14 -3.37 -6.68
C TRP A 97 -4.64 -3.88 -5.33
N ARG A 98 -3.84 -4.95 -5.42
CA ARG A 98 -3.18 -5.58 -4.29
C ARG A 98 -1.71 -5.78 -4.58
N PHE A 99 -0.92 -5.85 -3.51
CA PHE A 99 0.44 -6.35 -3.54
C PHE A 99 0.69 -7.28 -2.36
N LEU A 100 1.67 -8.15 -2.50
CA LEU A 100 2.19 -9.03 -1.47
C LEU A 100 3.71 -9.13 -1.63
N ILE A 101 4.45 -8.86 -0.55
CA ILE A 101 5.91 -8.97 -0.49
C ILE A 101 6.25 -10.08 0.49
N GLY A 102 6.74 -11.21 -0.03
CA GLY A 102 7.27 -12.33 0.74
C GLY A 102 8.78 -12.21 0.94
N ASP A 103 9.41 -13.30 1.38
CA ASP A 103 10.86 -13.33 1.67
C ASP A 103 11.69 -13.25 0.37
N ASP A 104 11.31 -14.02 -0.64
CA ASP A 104 12.01 -14.12 -1.93
C ASP A 104 11.08 -13.87 -3.14
N TYR A 105 9.84 -13.43 -2.89
CA TYR A 105 8.85 -13.22 -3.93
C TYR A 105 8.02 -11.94 -3.70
N GLU A 106 7.52 -11.40 -4.80
CA GLU A 106 6.61 -10.26 -4.84
C GLU A 106 5.49 -10.59 -5.82
N ASP A 107 4.25 -10.35 -5.42
CA ASP A 107 3.08 -10.51 -6.27
C ASP A 107 2.23 -9.24 -6.26
N VAL A 108 1.69 -8.86 -7.43
CA VAL A 108 0.88 -7.66 -7.61
C VAL A 108 -0.20 -7.97 -8.63
N TRP A 109 -1.45 -7.74 -8.24
CA TRP A 109 -2.59 -8.12 -9.07
C TRP A 109 -3.79 -7.20 -8.88
N GLN A 110 -4.67 -7.22 -9.87
CA GLN A 110 -5.97 -6.56 -9.81
C GLN A 110 -6.96 -7.40 -9.00
N ASP A 111 -7.69 -6.73 -8.12
CA ASP A 111 -8.83 -7.25 -7.39
C ASP A 111 -9.99 -6.27 -7.52
N PRO A 112 -10.82 -6.38 -8.59
CA PRO A 112 -11.95 -5.50 -8.81
C PRO A 112 -13.00 -5.52 -7.69
N SER A 113 -13.00 -6.56 -6.84
CA SER A 113 -13.93 -6.62 -5.69
C SER A 113 -13.69 -5.51 -4.67
N LEU A 114 -12.49 -4.92 -4.65
CA LEU A 114 -12.16 -3.80 -3.76
C LEU A 114 -12.85 -2.49 -4.16
N LEU A 115 -13.47 -2.42 -5.35
CA LEU A 115 -14.17 -1.24 -5.83
C LEU A 115 -15.62 -1.15 -5.34
N ASP A 116 -16.16 -2.23 -4.76
CA ASP A 116 -17.54 -2.34 -4.28
C ASP A 116 -17.53 -2.31 -2.73
N VAL A 117 -17.47 -1.11 -2.15
CA VAL A 117 -17.34 -0.85 -0.70
C VAL A 117 -18.36 0.12 -0.14
#